data_AF-A0A257LBB6-F1
#
_entry.id   AF-A0A257LBB6-F1
#
_cell.length_a   1.000
_cell.length_b   1.000
_cell.length_c   1.000
_cell.angle_alpha   90.00
_cell.angle_beta   90.00
_cell.angle_gamma   90.00
#
_symmetry.space_group_name_H-M   'P 1'
#
loop_
_entity.id
_entity.type
_entity.pdbx_description
1 polymer ?
#
loop_
_entity_poly.entity_id
_entity_poly.type
_entity_poly.pdbx_seq_one_letter_code
_entity_poly.pdbx_strand_id
1 'polypeptide(L)'
;MLSEEQSNPSEYFLQVAFYFSDDAISAWQGETINRLKVSQKNIAFNRFVNWKRQENEIAVFTLYANTYFSIPIQFDCIFDFTHPEVFYQGRFAVTQSIYEGWMPVDSIAQGHKHICILTFEEKVPELIKKLHYETNKHSKWKGNTQLLGLCNFKNLKAIVERIRLEE
;
A
#
# COMPACT_ATOMS: atom_id res chain seq x y z
N MET A 1 6.31 10.72 18.33
CA MET A 1 5.24 10.07 17.56
C MET A 1 4.03 10.97 17.71
N LEU A 2 3.64 11.70 16.66
CA LEU A 2 2.42 12.52 16.68
C LEU A 2 1.23 11.56 16.60
N SER A 3 0.17 11.78 17.39
CA SER A 3 -1.07 11.00 17.26
C SER A 3 -1.72 11.28 15.89
N GLU A 4 -2.59 10.37 15.40
CA GLU A 4 -3.38 10.62 14.17
C GLU A 4 -4.08 11.99 14.19
N GLU A 5 -4.48 12.46 15.38
CA GLU A 5 -5.15 13.76 15.60
C GLU A 5 -4.23 14.99 15.42
N GLN A 6 -2.91 14.82 15.46
CA GLN A 6 -1.93 15.90 15.26
C GLN A 6 -1.36 15.92 13.84
N SER A 7 -1.73 14.96 13.00
CA SER A 7 -1.29 14.86 11.60
C SER A 7 -2.12 15.79 10.72
N ASN A 8 -1.51 16.51 9.78
CA ASN A 8 -2.25 17.31 8.80
C ASN A 8 -3.15 16.36 7.98
N PRO A 9 -4.49 16.54 7.95
CA PRO A 9 -5.39 15.63 7.23
C PRO A 9 -5.04 15.46 5.75
N SER A 10 -4.43 16.48 5.15
CA SER A 10 -3.96 16.44 3.76
C SER A 10 -2.73 15.54 3.53
N GLU A 11 -2.07 15.06 4.59
CA GLU A 11 -0.90 14.16 4.54
C GLU A 11 -1.26 12.71 4.85
N TYR A 12 -2.49 12.47 5.33
CA TYR A 12 -2.90 11.18 5.85
C TYR A 12 -3.43 10.25 4.75
N PHE A 13 -2.57 9.96 3.78
CA PHE A 13 -2.87 9.05 2.68
C PHE A 13 -1.64 8.26 2.21
N LEU A 14 -1.88 7.16 1.51
CA LEU A 14 -0.86 6.37 0.82
C LEU A 14 -1.10 6.42 -0.69
N GLN A 15 -0.03 6.63 -1.45
CA GLN A 15 -0.06 6.53 -2.91
C GLN A 15 0.21 5.10 -3.35
N VAL A 16 -0.59 4.58 -4.28
CA VAL A 16 -0.48 3.23 -4.82
C VAL A 16 -0.24 3.32 -6.32
N ALA A 17 0.80 2.66 -6.81
CA ALA A 17 1.18 2.72 -8.23
C ALA A 17 0.83 1.46 -9.02
N PHE A 18 0.90 0.28 -8.38
CA PHE A 18 0.60 -0.99 -9.03
C PHE A 18 0.21 -2.06 -8.03
N TYR A 19 -0.39 -3.14 -8.53
CA TYR A 19 -0.66 -4.34 -7.76
C TYR A 19 0.06 -5.54 -8.37
N PHE A 20 0.37 -6.52 -7.53
CA PHE A 20 1.22 -7.64 -7.93
C PHE A 20 0.42 -8.88 -8.34
N SER A 21 1.00 -9.71 -9.19
CA SER A 21 0.64 -11.12 -9.37
C SER A 21 1.11 -11.97 -8.19
N ASP A 22 0.58 -13.19 -8.07
CA ASP A 22 1.07 -14.16 -7.07
C ASP A 22 2.50 -14.62 -7.35
N ASP A 23 2.90 -14.72 -8.61
CA ASP A 23 4.28 -15.03 -9.00
C ASP A 23 5.24 -13.92 -8.59
N ALA A 24 4.87 -12.65 -8.78
CA ALA A 24 5.68 -11.51 -8.38
C ALA A 24 5.85 -11.47 -6.85
N ILE A 25 4.79 -11.73 -6.08
CA ILE A 25 4.89 -11.82 -4.62
C ILE A 25 5.73 -13.01 -4.19
N SER A 26 5.58 -14.17 -4.82
CA SER A 26 6.41 -15.34 -4.54
C SER A 26 7.90 -15.04 -4.76
N ALA A 27 8.25 -14.25 -5.78
CA ALA A 27 9.63 -13.78 -6.00
C ALA A 27 10.13 -12.86 -4.87
N TRP A 28 9.27 -11.95 -4.36
CA TRP A 28 9.62 -11.08 -3.24
C TRP A 28 9.70 -11.81 -1.90
N GLN A 29 8.87 -12.82 -1.67
CA GLN A 29 8.99 -13.72 -0.52
C GLN A 29 10.32 -14.48 -0.58
N GLY A 30 10.71 -14.98 -1.76
CA GLY A 30 12.03 -15.60 -1.98
C GLY A 30 13.19 -14.64 -1.69
N GLU A 31 13.09 -13.38 -2.12
CA GLU A 31 14.09 -12.35 -1.80
C GLU A 31 14.20 -12.10 -0.30
N THR A 32 13.06 -11.99 0.39
CA THR A 32 12.98 -11.79 1.83
C THR A 32 13.64 -12.96 2.58
N ILE A 33 13.33 -14.20 2.19
CA ILE A 33 13.94 -15.41 2.76
C ILE A 33 15.46 -15.42 2.57
N ASN A 34 15.93 -15.07 1.36
CA ASN A 34 17.35 -15.08 1.04
C ASN A 34 18.13 -14.04 1.83
N ARG A 35 17.63 -12.79 1.92
CA ARG A 35 18.31 -11.71 2.64
C ARG A 35 18.30 -11.90 4.15
N LEU A 36 17.21 -12.47 4.70
CA LEU A 36 17.05 -12.66 6.14
C LEU A 36 17.41 -14.08 6.60
N LYS A 37 18.15 -14.85 5.79
CA LYS A 37 18.45 -16.26 6.04
C LYS A 37 19.10 -16.53 7.41
N VAL A 38 19.96 -15.60 7.86
CA VAL A 38 20.71 -15.68 9.13
C VAL A 38 20.12 -14.80 10.23
N SER A 39 19.05 -14.05 9.93
CA SER A 39 18.41 -13.14 10.88
C SER A 39 17.39 -13.86 11.75
N GLN A 40 17.10 -13.31 12.92
CA GLN A 40 15.99 -13.80 13.74
C GLN A 40 14.66 -13.54 13.02
N LYS A 41 13.90 -14.62 12.78
CA LYS A 41 12.61 -14.56 12.10
C LYS A 41 11.54 -14.12 13.08
N ASN A 42 10.99 -12.93 12.88
CA ASN A 42 9.91 -12.39 13.69
C ASN A 42 8.52 -12.74 13.12
N ILE A 43 7.47 -12.27 13.78
CA ILE A 43 6.07 -12.49 13.37
C ILE A 43 5.80 -11.87 11.99
N ALA A 44 6.30 -10.65 11.72
CA ALA A 44 6.11 -9.98 10.43
C ALA A 44 6.74 -10.76 9.28
N PHE A 45 7.94 -11.30 9.48
CA PHE A 45 8.60 -12.20 8.54
C PHE A 45 7.73 -13.42 8.24
N ASN A 46 7.32 -14.15 9.28
CA ASN A 46 6.55 -15.37 9.11
C ASN A 46 5.19 -15.11 8.46
N ARG A 47 4.53 -13.98 8.76
CA ARG A 47 3.28 -13.59 8.10
C ARG A 47 3.48 -13.36 6.61
N PHE A 48 4.51 -12.61 6.22
CA PHE A 48 4.73 -12.26 4.82
C PHE A 48 5.16 -13.47 3.98
N VAL A 49 6.15 -14.24 4.42
CA VAL A 49 6.69 -15.36 3.61
C VAL A 49 5.71 -16.53 3.46
N ASN A 50 4.73 -16.63 4.36
CA ASN A 50 3.68 -17.65 4.29
C ASN A 50 2.35 -17.07 3.76
N TRP A 51 2.29 -15.78 3.42
CA TRP A 51 1.09 -15.15 2.90
C TRP A 51 0.69 -15.78 1.56
N LYS A 52 -0.60 -16.08 1.42
CA LYS A 52 -1.24 -16.54 0.19
C LYS A 52 -2.48 -15.69 -0.02
N ARG A 53 -2.62 -15.12 -1.22
CA ARG A 53 -3.75 -14.24 -1.55
C ARG A 53 -5.08 -14.92 -1.28
N GLN A 54 -5.96 -14.21 -0.57
CA GLN A 54 -7.38 -14.53 -0.43
C GLN A 54 -8.22 -13.63 -1.35
N GLU A 55 -9.49 -13.95 -1.57
CA GLU A 55 -10.37 -13.17 -2.47
C GLU A 55 -10.54 -11.70 -2.06
N ASN A 56 -10.41 -11.42 -0.76
CA ASN A 56 -10.49 -10.09 -0.18
C ASN A 56 -9.11 -9.46 0.09
N GLU A 57 -8.03 -10.03 -0.44
CA GLU A 57 -6.68 -9.53 -0.23
C GLU A 57 -5.96 -9.21 -1.53
N ILE A 58 -5.08 -8.21 -1.48
CA ILE A 58 -4.25 -7.84 -2.61
C ILE A 58 -2.93 -7.24 -2.13
N ALA A 59 -1.85 -7.60 -2.81
CA ALA A 59 -0.56 -6.98 -2.61
C ALA A 59 -0.39 -5.79 -3.57
N VAL A 60 -0.04 -4.64 -3.02
CA VAL A 60 0.15 -3.40 -3.77
C VAL A 60 1.51 -2.79 -3.49
N PHE A 61 2.01 -2.02 -4.44
CA PHE A 61 3.19 -1.21 -4.24
C PHE A 61 2.77 0.22 -3.91
N THR A 62 3.20 0.68 -2.74
CA THR A 62 2.99 2.06 -2.30
C THR A 62 4.23 2.90 -2.57
N LEU A 63 4.01 4.09 -3.14
CA LEU A 63 5.02 5.14 -3.21
C LEU A 63 5.18 5.80 -1.84
N TYR A 64 5.93 6.91 -1.80
CA TYR A 64 6.28 7.61 -0.58
C TYR A 64 5.04 7.97 0.25
N ALA A 65 5.02 7.50 1.50
CA ALA A 65 4.08 7.98 2.49
C ALA A 65 4.50 9.39 2.96
N ASN A 66 3.54 10.31 3.05
CA ASN A 66 3.78 11.66 3.57
C ASN A 66 3.79 11.72 5.10
N THR A 67 3.41 10.63 5.76
CA THR A 67 3.43 10.47 7.21
C THR A 67 3.82 9.03 7.58
N TYR A 68 4.03 8.80 8.87
CA TYR A 68 4.29 7.48 9.43
C TYR A 68 2.98 6.77 9.79
N PHE A 69 2.85 5.49 9.44
CA PHE A 69 1.71 4.67 9.80
C PHE A 69 2.16 3.43 10.58
N SER A 70 1.51 3.13 11.70
CA SER A 70 1.68 1.84 12.38
C SER A 70 0.75 0.80 11.73
N ILE A 71 1.22 -0.44 11.57
CA ILE A 71 0.45 -1.54 10.99
C ILE A 71 -0.07 -2.47 12.09
N PRO A 72 -1.36 -2.87 12.08
CA PRO A 72 -2.34 -2.57 11.04
C PRO A 72 -2.90 -1.15 11.12
N ILE A 73 -3.23 -0.57 9.95
CA ILE A 73 -3.95 0.69 9.82
C ILE A 73 -5.22 0.50 8.99
N GLN A 74 -6.31 1.15 9.41
CA GLN A 74 -7.59 1.13 8.71
C GLN A 74 -7.77 2.36 7.81
N PHE A 75 -8.36 2.12 6.65
CA PHE A 75 -8.82 3.12 5.70
C PHE A 75 -10.23 2.75 5.24
N ASP A 76 -10.96 3.73 4.70
CA ASP A 76 -12.31 3.51 4.17
C ASP A 76 -12.53 4.15 2.79
N CYS A 77 -11.47 4.68 2.16
CA CYS A 77 -11.53 5.32 0.85
C CYS A 77 -10.34 4.96 -0.04
N ILE A 78 -10.63 4.64 -1.30
CA ILE A 78 -9.67 4.58 -2.40
C ILE A 78 -10.12 5.57 -3.47
N PHE A 79 -9.27 6.50 -3.87
CA PHE A 79 -9.59 7.48 -4.91
C PHE A 79 -8.57 7.48 -6.03
N ASP A 80 -8.99 7.90 -7.22
CA ASP A 80 -8.14 8.09 -8.39
C ASP A 80 -7.45 9.45 -8.34
N PHE A 81 -6.11 9.48 -8.48
CA PHE A 81 -5.36 10.74 -8.41
C PHE A 81 -5.75 11.74 -9.51
N THR A 82 -6.01 11.24 -10.72
CA THR A 82 -6.34 12.09 -11.88
C THR A 82 -7.80 12.51 -11.84
N HIS A 83 -8.67 11.66 -11.30
CA HIS A 83 -10.12 11.88 -11.24
C HIS A 83 -10.66 11.58 -9.83
N PRO A 84 -10.42 12.43 -8.80
CA PRO A 84 -10.76 12.12 -7.41
C PRO A 84 -12.26 11.91 -7.13
N GLU A 85 -13.14 12.37 -8.03
CA GLU A 85 -14.56 12.05 -8.04
C GLU A 85 -14.85 10.55 -8.30
N VAL A 86 -13.89 9.83 -8.88
CA VAL A 86 -13.89 8.39 -9.03
C VAL A 86 -13.23 7.77 -7.81
N PHE A 87 -14.06 7.35 -6.85
CA PHE A 87 -13.61 6.71 -5.63
C PHE A 87 -14.43 5.46 -5.29
N TYR A 88 -13.82 4.60 -4.47
CA TYR A 88 -14.45 3.51 -3.75
C TYR A 88 -14.49 3.87 -2.27
N GLN A 89 -15.67 3.73 -1.65
CA GLN A 89 -15.83 3.87 -0.21
C GLN A 89 -16.23 2.52 0.38
N GLY A 90 -15.42 2.03 1.32
CA GLY A 90 -15.60 0.76 1.98
C GLY A 90 -14.37 0.43 2.82
N ARG A 91 -14.56 -0.29 3.92
CA ARG A 91 -13.49 -0.51 4.91
C ARG A 91 -12.46 -1.54 4.44
N PHE A 92 -11.19 -1.22 4.67
CA PHE A 92 -10.06 -2.11 4.46
C PHE A 92 -8.91 -1.73 5.40
N ALA A 93 -7.94 -2.62 5.52
CA ALA A 93 -6.74 -2.36 6.31
C ALA A 93 -5.47 -2.68 5.52
N VAL A 94 -4.41 -1.92 5.77
CA VAL A 94 -3.06 -2.40 5.49
C VAL A 94 -2.68 -3.32 6.64
N THR A 95 -2.51 -4.61 6.36
CA THR A 95 -2.28 -5.63 7.40
C THR A 95 -0.83 -6.09 7.49
N GLN A 96 -0.05 -5.84 6.44
CA GLN A 96 1.39 -6.15 6.35
C GLN A 96 2.08 -5.10 5.50
N SER A 97 3.35 -4.81 5.82
CA SER A 97 4.21 -3.87 5.11
C SER A 97 5.60 -4.46 4.95
N ILE A 98 6.19 -4.31 3.77
CA ILE A 98 7.50 -4.82 3.41
C ILE A 98 8.31 -3.67 2.85
N TYR A 99 9.24 -3.17 3.67
CA TYR A 99 10.13 -2.07 3.36
C TYR A 99 11.12 -2.49 2.27
N GLU A 100 11.20 -1.68 1.20
CA GLU A 100 12.09 -1.90 0.04
C GLU A 100 11.99 -3.30 -0.58
N GLY A 101 10.85 -3.97 -0.40
CA GLY A 101 10.55 -5.30 -0.96
C GLY A 101 11.24 -6.48 -0.28
N TRP A 102 12.02 -6.29 0.78
CA TRP A 102 12.73 -7.41 1.45
C TRP A 102 12.65 -7.43 2.97
N MET A 103 12.25 -6.34 3.62
CA MET A 103 12.22 -6.26 5.08
C MET A 103 10.78 -6.09 5.58
N PRO A 104 10.10 -7.17 6.03
CA PRO A 104 8.81 -7.07 6.68
C PRO A 104 8.89 -6.23 7.96
N VAL A 105 8.01 -5.23 8.05
CA VAL A 105 7.95 -4.27 9.15
C VAL A 105 6.51 -4.06 9.60
N ASP A 106 6.34 -3.60 10.83
CA ASP A 106 5.05 -3.26 11.45
C ASP A 106 4.68 -1.77 11.26
N SER A 107 5.25 -1.14 10.23
CA SER A 107 5.00 0.27 9.92
C SER A 107 5.19 0.60 8.45
N ILE A 108 4.69 1.76 8.04
CA ILE A 108 5.03 2.41 6.79
C ILE A 108 5.76 3.70 7.15
N ALA A 109 7.01 3.79 6.73
CA ALA A 109 7.87 4.92 7.06
C ALA A 109 7.68 6.05 6.04
N GLN A 110 7.68 7.29 6.54
CA GLN A 110 7.59 8.47 5.69
C GLN A 110 8.75 8.49 4.68
N GLY A 111 8.47 8.82 3.42
CA GLY A 111 9.50 8.93 2.39
C GLY A 111 10.06 7.59 1.91
N HIS A 112 9.42 6.47 2.23
CA HIS A 112 9.87 5.15 1.80
C HIS A 112 8.84 4.38 0.98
N LYS A 113 9.33 3.45 0.17
CA LYS A 113 8.53 2.57 -0.69
C LYS A 113 8.28 1.25 0.02
N HIS A 114 7.05 0.77 -0.11
CA HIS A 114 6.64 -0.46 0.55
C HIS A 114 5.83 -1.34 -0.40
N ILE A 115 5.95 -2.65 -0.22
CA ILE A 115 4.89 -3.58 -0.62
C ILE A 115 3.93 -3.66 0.56
N CYS A 116 2.65 -3.39 0.33
CA CYS A 116 1.61 -3.47 1.34
C CYS A 116 0.63 -4.58 0.99
N ILE A 117 0.18 -5.33 2.00
CA ILE A 117 -0.95 -6.26 1.86
C ILE A 117 -2.20 -5.53 2.35
N LEU A 118 -3.16 -5.35 1.45
CA LEU A 118 -4.47 -4.80 1.78
C LEU A 118 -5.44 -5.95 2.01
N THR A 119 -6.22 -5.86 3.09
CA THR A 119 -7.30 -6.80 3.40
C THR A 119 -8.61 -6.02 3.47
N PHE A 120 -9.58 -6.36 2.62
CA PHE A 120 -10.89 -5.74 2.51
C PHE A 120 -11.92 -6.51 3.38
N GLU A 121 -12.95 -5.82 3.87
CA GLU A 121 -14.03 -6.50 4.61
C GLU A 121 -14.83 -7.45 3.72
N GLU A 122 -15.02 -7.11 2.45
CA GLU A 122 -15.81 -7.91 1.50
C GLU A 122 -14.94 -8.52 0.38
N LYS A 123 -14.51 -7.68 -0.58
CA LYS A 123 -13.71 -8.10 -1.73
C LYS A 123 -12.82 -6.96 -2.19
N VAL A 124 -11.80 -7.29 -2.99
CA VAL A 124 -10.95 -6.28 -3.63
C VAL A 124 -11.79 -5.45 -4.62
N PRO A 125 -11.83 -4.11 -4.50
CA PRO A 125 -12.61 -3.27 -5.39
C PRO A 125 -12.00 -3.21 -6.79
N GLU A 126 -12.87 -3.16 -7.82
CA GLU A 126 -12.45 -3.08 -9.23
C GLU A 126 -11.58 -1.86 -9.54
N LEU A 127 -11.68 -0.79 -8.74
CA LEU A 127 -10.87 0.41 -8.88
C LEU A 127 -9.36 0.09 -8.83
N ILE A 128 -8.94 -0.86 -7.97
CA ILE A 128 -7.52 -1.28 -7.87
C ILE A 128 -7.03 -1.91 -9.17
N LYS A 129 -7.91 -2.61 -9.91
CA LYS A 129 -7.53 -3.27 -11.16
C LYS A 129 -7.23 -2.30 -12.31
N LYS A 130 -7.52 -1.00 -12.14
CA LYS A 130 -7.09 0.06 -13.07
C LYS A 130 -5.60 0.37 -12.97
N LEU A 131 -4.97 0.05 -11.84
CA LEU A 131 -3.53 0.19 -11.69
C LEU A 131 -2.79 -0.77 -12.62
N HIS A 132 -1.50 -0.50 -12.83
CA HIS A 132 -0.65 -1.44 -13.55
C HIS A 132 -0.58 -2.80 -12.81
N TYR A 133 -0.71 -3.90 -13.56
CA TYR A 133 -0.56 -5.25 -13.04
C TYR A 133 0.88 -5.71 -13.22
N GLU A 134 1.61 -5.86 -12.11
CA GLU A 134 3.01 -6.25 -12.11
C GLU A 134 3.15 -7.77 -11.95
N THR A 135 3.68 -8.43 -12.97
CA THR A 135 3.88 -9.88 -12.97
C THR A 135 5.30 -10.30 -12.62
N ASN A 136 6.25 -9.36 -12.52
CA ASN A 136 7.65 -9.64 -12.27
C ASN A 136 8.18 -8.90 -11.04
N LYS A 137 9.32 -9.36 -10.51
CA LYS A 137 10.03 -8.68 -9.42
C LYS A 137 10.54 -7.28 -9.82
N HIS A 138 10.99 -7.13 -11.07
CA HIS A 138 11.48 -5.86 -11.60
C HIS A 138 10.42 -5.24 -12.47
N SER A 139 9.93 -4.08 -12.04
CA SER A 139 8.87 -3.43 -12.77
C SER A 139 9.36 -2.85 -14.09
N LYS A 140 8.56 -3.06 -15.14
CA LYS A 140 8.70 -2.36 -16.42
C LYS A 140 7.85 -1.08 -16.46
N TRP A 141 7.35 -0.64 -15.32
CA TRP A 141 6.54 0.56 -15.18
C TRP A 141 7.24 1.79 -15.79
N LYS A 142 6.51 2.52 -16.66
CA LYS A 142 7.04 3.64 -17.45
C LYS A 142 6.55 5.02 -16.98
N GLY A 143 6.20 5.18 -15.70
CA GLY A 143 5.89 6.51 -15.13
C GLY A 143 4.48 7.05 -15.43
N ASN A 144 3.89 6.75 -16.58
CA ASN A 144 2.61 7.33 -17.02
C ASN A 144 1.36 6.50 -16.67
N THR A 145 1.37 5.77 -15.55
CA THR A 145 0.19 4.97 -15.19
C THR A 145 -0.65 5.67 -14.14
N GLN A 146 -1.93 5.30 -14.11
CA GLN A 146 -2.87 5.60 -13.04
C GLN A 146 -2.21 5.40 -11.65
N LEU A 147 -2.42 6.37 -10.76
CA LEU A 147 -2.12 6.26 -9.34
C LEU A 147 -3.43 6.28 -8.56
N LEU A 148 -3.49 5.54 -7.45
CA LEU A 148 -4.61 5.59 -6.52
C LEU A 148 -4.14 6.08 -5.15
N GLY A 149 -5.02 6.75 -4.41
CA GLY A 149 -4.79 7.16 -3.03
C GLY A 149 -5.63 6.32 -2.06
N LEU A 150 -5.01 5.87 -0.97
CA LEU A 150 -5.70 5.23 0.16
C LEU A 150 -5.80 6.24 1.29
N CYS A 151 -7.00 6.50 1.80
CA CYS A 151 -7.19 7.43 2.91
C CYS A 151 -8.46 7.10 3.70
N ASN A 152 -8.71 7.87 4.76
CA ASN A 152 -10.04 7.95 5.35
C ASN A 152 -10.86 8.99 4.58
N PHE A 153 -12.11 8.68 4.22
CA PHE A 153 -13.00 9.46 3.37
C PHE A 153 -13.19 10.89 3.90
N LYS A 154 -13.24 11.05 5.23
CA LYS A 154 -13.30 12.36 5.89
C LYS A 154 -12.13 13.29 5.51
N ASN A 155 -10.98 12.75 5.12
CA ASN A 155 -9.79 13.49 4.73
C ASN A 155 -9.71 13.73 3.21
N LEU A 156 -10.52 13.05 2.39
CA LEU A 156 -10.40 13.07 0.93
C LEU A 156 -10.37 14.49 0.36
N LYS A 157 -11.28 15.36 0.81
CA LYS A 157 -11.35 16.75 0.34
C LYS A 157 -10.04 17.51 0.57
N ALA A 158 -9.50 17.45 1.79
CA ALA A 158 -8.27 18.15 2.14
C ALA A 158 -7.05 17.61 1.37
N ILE A 159 -7.02 16.29 1.13
CA ILE A 159 -5.96 15.64 0.34
C ILE A 159 -6.02 16.12 -1.12
N VAL A 160 -7.20 16.12 -1.73
CA VAL A 160 -7.39 16.55 -3.14
C VAL A 160 -7.07 18.03 -3.33
N GLU A 161 -7.48 18.88 -2.39
CA GLU A 161 -7.14 20.30 -2.42
C GLU A 161 -5.62 20.52 -2.38
N ARG A 162 -4.89 19.76 -1.56
CA ARG A 162 -3.44 19.81 -1.52
C ARG A 162 -2.79 19.34 -2.82
N ILE A 163 -3.19 18.18 -3.34
CA ILE A 163 -2.59 17.59 -4.56
C ILE A 163 -2.67 18.59 -5.72
N ARG A 164 -3.81 19.27 -5.88
CA ARG A 164 -4.03 20.29 -6.91
C ARG A 164 -3.18 21.56 -6.76
N LEU A 165 -2.63 21.83 -5.57
CA LEU A 165 -1.72 22.96 -5.34
C LEU A 165 -0.26 22.62 -5.63
N GLU A 166 0.08 21.33 -5.71
CA GLU A 166 1.43 20.83 -5.99
C GLU A 166 1.66 20.53 -7.50
N GLU A 167 0.59 20.56 -8.32
CA GLU A 167 0.59 20.47 -9.79
C GLU A 167 0.71 21.84 -10.47
#